data_AF-A0AAI9WB04-F1
#
_entry.id   AF-A0AAI9WB04-F1
#
_cell.length_a   1.000
_cell.length_b   1.000
_cell.length_c   1.000
_cell.angle_alpha   90.00
_cell.angle_beta   90.00
_cell.angle_gamma   90.00
#
_symmetry.space_group_name_H-M   'P 1'
#
loop_
_entity.id
_entity.type
_entity.pdbx_description
1 polymer ?
#
loop_
_entity_poly.entity_id
_entity_poly.type
_entity_poly.pdbx_seq_one_letter_code
_entity_poly.pdbx_strand_id
1 'polypeptide(L)'
;MKQKNLVNGIILAFSVVLIRFIDVQIYDMNLVVTLLILVALIYGAMRFVERFPSLDQPVSKRAAFTVNTLVIVAIFLAFFIFKL
;
A
#
# COMPACT_ATOMS: atom_id res chain seq x y z
N MET A 1 -6.71 7.09 -16.24
CA MET A 1 -6.72 6.70 -14.82
C MET A 1 -6.49 7.95 -14.00
N LYS A 2 -7.14 8.10 -12.84
CA LYS A 2 -6.88 9.22 -11.92
C LYS A 2 -5.68 8.91 -11.01
N GLN A 3 -4.97 9.93 -10.53
CA GLN A 3 -3.89 9.76 -9.55
C GLN A 3 -4.37 9.02 -8.30
N LYS A 4 -5.59 9.29 -7.83
CA LYS A 4 -6.23 8.54 -6.73
C LYS A 4 -6.16 7.03 -6.88
N ASN A 5 -6.41 6.48 -8.08
CA ASN A 5 -6.37 5.02 -8.27
C ASN A 5 -4.95 4.46 -8.11
N LEU A 6 -3.94 5.23 -8.54
CA LEU A 6 -2.54 4.86 -8.40
C LEU A 6 -2.11 4.89 -6.92
N VAL A 7 -2.51 5.95 -6.22
CA VAL A 7 -2.25 6.10 -4.78
C VAL A 7 -2.96 5.01 -3.97
N ASN A 8 -4.18 4.61 -4.34
CA ASN A 8 -4.86 3.49 -3.70
C ASN A 8 -4.08 2.18 -3.83
N GLY A 9 -3.49 1.91 -5.01
CA GLY A 9 -2.60 0.77 -5.21
C GLY A 9 -1.35 0.83 -4.34
N ILE A 10 -0.72 2.00 -4.25
CA ILE A 10 0.45 2.24 -3.38
C ILE A 10 0.08 2.02 -1.90
N ILE A 11 -1.04 2.57 -1.44
CA ILE A 11 -1.53 2.39 -0.07
C ILE A 11 -1.73 0.92 0.22
N LEU A 12 -2.41 0.18 -0.65
CA LEU A 12 -2.68 -1.23 -0.43
C LEU A 12 -1.39 -2.04 -0.35
N ALA A 13 -0.47 -1.82 -1.29
CA ALA A 13 0.86 -2.45 -1.28
C ALA A 13 1.62 -2.17 0.02
N PHE A 14 1.71 -0.90 0.41
CA PHE A 14 2.43 -0.49 1.62
C PHE A 14 1.78 -1.06 2.88
N SER A 15 0.45 -1.07 2.94
CA SER A 15 -0.30 -1.61 4.08
C SER A 15 -0.01 -3.09 4.31
N VAL A 16 0.04 -3.88 3.22
CA VAL A 16 0.36 -5.31 3.27
C VAL A 16 1.79 -5.54 3.73
N VAL A 17 2.76 -4.83 3.16
CA VAL A 17 4.18 -4.95 3.55
C VAL A 17 4.37 -4.56 5.02
N LEU A 18 3.78 -3.45 5.46
CA LEU A 18 3.90 -2.97 6.83
C LEU A 18 3.33 -3.97 7.83
N ILE A 19 2.14 -4.52 7.56
CA ILE A 19 1.52 -5.48 8.45
C ILE A 19 2.29 -6.79 8.50
N ARG A 20 2.78 -7.28 7.36
CA ARG A 20 3.65 -8.45 7.38
C ARG A 20 4.96 -8.22 8.11
N PHE A 21 5.53 -7.03 7.99
CA PHE A 21 6.67 -6.65 8.79
C PHE A 21 6.39 -6.72 10.29
N ILE A 22 5.27 -6.16 10.75
CA ILE A 22 4.87 -6.22 12.16
C ILE A 22 4.65 -7.67 12.61
N ASP A 23 3.95 -8.45 11.81
CA ASP A 23 3.60 -9.84 12.12
C ASP A 23 4.82 -10.76 12.24
N VAL A 24 5.81 -10.60 11.36
CA VAL A 24 7.00 -11.45 11.34
C VAL A 24 8.08 -10.95 12.32
N GLN A 25 8.27 -9.64 12.45
CA GLN A 25 9.42 -9.07 13.17
C GLN A 25 9.09 -8.59 14.59
N ILE A 26 7.84 -8.23 14.88
CA ILE A 26 7.47 -7.65 16.18
C ILE A 26 6.72 -8.67 17.03
N TYR A 27 5.68 -9.30 16.49
CA TYR A 27 4.83 -10.23 17.22
C TYR A 27 3.93 -11.05 16.29
N ASP A 28 3.78 -12.35 16.55
CA ASP A 28 2.89 -13.27 15.81
C ASP A 28 1.41 -12.90 16.03
N MET A 29 0.87 -12.12 15.11
CA MET A 29 -0.49 -11.60 15.23
C MET A 29 -1.50 -12.64 14.77
N ASN A 30 -2.55 -12.84 15.56
CA ASN A 30 -3.71 -13.61 15.12
C ASN A 30 -4.27 -13.00 13.82
N LEU A 31 -4.53 -13.85 12.83
CA LEU A 31 -5.07 -13.51 11.52
C LEU A 31 -6.26 -12.53 11.59
N VAL A 32 -7.17 -12.68 12.56
CA VAL A 32 -8.31 -11.76 12.72
C VAL A 32 -7.84 -10.34 13.06
N VAL A 33 -6.87 -10.21 13.96
CA VAL A 33 -6.30 -8.91 14.36
C VAL A 33 -5.56 -8.29 13.19
N THR A 34 -4.77 -9.09 12.47
CA THR A 34 -4.07 -8.68 11.25
C THR A 34 -5.02 -8.10 10.21
N LEU A 35 -6.15 -8.76 9.96
CA LEU A 35 -7.18 -8.27 9.03
C LEU A 35 -7.83 -6.96 9.52
N LEU A 36 -8.14 -6.85 10.81
CA LEU A 36 -8.73 -5.63 11.36
C LEU A 36 -7.80 -4.43 11.23
N ILE A 37 -6.51 -4.61 11.54
CA ILE A 37 -5.50 -3.55 11.40
C ILE A 37 -5.33 -3.20 9.92
N LEU A 38 -5.31 -4.19 9.02
CA LEU A 38 -5.18 -3.96 7.58
C LEU A 38 -6.34 -3.12 7.04
N VAL A 39 -7.57 -3.49 7.39
CA VAL A 39 -8.76 -2.74 6.98
C VAL A 39 -8.74 -1.32 7.55
N ALA A 40 -8.40 -1.16 8.83
CA ALA A 40 -8.31 0.15 9.47
C ALA A 40 -7.26 1.05 8.80
N LEU A 41 -6.10 0.48 8.46
CA LEU A 41 -4.99 1.21 7.85
C LEU A 41 -5.30 1.62 6.41
N ILE A 42 -5.86 0.71 5.61
CA ILE A 42 -6.28 1.01 4.24
C ILE A 42 -7.38 2.08 4.24
N TYR A 43 -8.42 1.91 5.06
CA TYR A 43 -9.53 2.86 5.12
C TYR A 43 -9.07 4.24 5.61
N GLY A 44 -8.23 4.27 6.66
CA GLY A 44 -7.66 5.51 7.18
C GLY A 44 -6.80 6.24 6.16
N ALA A 45 -5.92 5.51 5.47
CA ALA A 45 -5.05 6.08 4.44
C ALA A 45 -5.85 6.58 3.21
N MET A 46 -6.84 5.82 2.75
CA MET A 46 -7.72 6.25 1.65
C MET A 46 -8.51 7.51 2.02
N ARG A 47 -9.08 7.57 3.23
CA ARG A 47 -9.80 8.75 3.71
C ARG A 47 -8.88 9.97 3.83
N PHE A 48 -7.61 9.77 4.16
CA PHE A 48 -6.61 10.84 4.17
C PHE A 48 -6.32 11.34 2.74
N VAL A 49 -6.18 10.43 1.78
CA VAL A 49 -5.97 10.74 0.35
C VAL A 49 -7.14 11.50 -0.26
N GLU A 50 -8.37 11.18 0.13
CA GLU A 50 -9.57 11.89 -0.34
C GLU A 50 -9.57 13.39 0.01
N ARG A 51 -8.87 13.79 1.07
CA ARG A 51 -8.73 15.19 1.46
C ARG A 51 -7.84 16.00 0.52
N PHE A 52 -7.09 15.35 -0.39
CA PHE A 52 -6.21 16.02 -1.34
C PHE A 52 -6.85 16.11 -2.73
N PRO A 53 -7.46 17.25 -3.10
CA PRO A 53 -8.06 17.45 -4.42
C PRO A 53 -7.02 17.44 -5.56
N SER A 54 -5.74 17.64 -5.25
CA SER A 54 -4.64 17.54 -6.23
C SER A 54 -4.52 16.16 -6.88
N LEU A 55 -5.03 15.10 -6.23
CA LEU A 55 -4.98 13.72 -6.72
C LEU A 55 -6.14 13.34 -7.66
N ASP A 56 -7.04 14.28 -7.97
CA ASP A 56 -8.09 14.07 -8.98
C ASP A 56 -7.59 14.21 -10.43
N GLN A 57 -6.33 14.63 -10.59
CA GLN A 57 -5.73 14.80 -11.91
C GLN A 57 -5.57 13.46 -12.66
N PRO A 58 -5.77 13.45 -13.98
CA PRO A 58 -5.52 12.28 -14.80
C PRO A 58 -4.01 11.99 -14.90
N VAL A 59 -3.64 10.72 -14.80
CA VAL A 59 -2.27 10.23 -15.00
C VAL A 59 -2.13 9.61 -16.38
N SER A 60 -0.99 9.87 -17.03
CA SER A 60 -0.63 9.19 -18.28
C SER A 60 -0.44 7.68 -18.04
N LYS A 61 -0.81 6.86 -19.03
CA LYS A 61 -0.64 5.40 -18.91
C LYS A 61 0.81 4.99 -18.63
N ARG A 62 1.78 5.71 -19.20
CA ARG A 62 3.22 5.46 -18.98
C ARG A 62 3.62 5.71 -17.53
N ALA A 63 3.24 6.85 -16.96
CA ALA A 63 3.56 7.16 -15.56
C ALA A 63 2.91 6.16 -14.59
N ALA A 64 1.64 5.79 -14.83
CA ALA A 64 0.98 4.76 -14.03
C ALA A 64 1.69 3.40 -14.11
N PHE A 65 2.14 3.01 -15.31
CA PHE A 65 2.91 1.77 -15.49
C PHE A 65 4.23 1.82 -14.73
N THR A 66 5.02 2.89 -14.89
CA THR A 66 6.29 3.08 -14.18
C THR A 66 6.13 3.00 -12.67
N VAL A 67 5.15 3.71 -12.12
CA VAL A 67 4.88 3.71 -10.68
C VAL A 67 4.45 2.32 -10.21
N ASN A 68 3.56 1.64 -10.93
CA ASN A 68 3.15 0.29 -10.58
C ASN A 68 4.32 -0.70 -10.60
N THR A 69 5.18 -0.65 -11.62
CA THR A 69 6.38 -1.48 -11.68
C THR A 69 7.30 -1.20 -10.50
N LEU A 70 7.51 0.07 -10.15
CA LEU A 70 8.34 0.46 -9.01
C LEU A 70 7.75 -0.07 -7.69
N VAL A 71 6.43 0.05 -7.50
CA VAL A 71 5.73 -0.50 -6.34
C VAL A 71 5.92 -2.02 -6.24
N ILE A 72 5.73 -2.76 -7.34
CA ILE A 72 5.90 -4.22 -7.34
C ILE A 72 7.35 -4.60 -6.98
N VAL A 73 8.33 -3.91 -7.57
CA VAL A 73 9.75 -4.13 -7.24
C VAL A 73 10.03 -3.82 -5.77
N ALA A 74 9.46 -2.73 -5.24
CA ALA A 74 9.62 -2.36 -3.84
C ALA A 74 9.00 -3.40 -2.88
N ILE A 75 7.82 -3.94 -3.21
CA ILE A 75 7.21 -5.05 -2.45
C ILE A 75 8.15 -6.26 -2.49
N PHE A 76 8.61 -6.65 -3.67
CA PHE A 76 9.49 -7.81 -3.83
C PHE A 76 10.77 -7.67 -3.00
N LEU A 77 11.42 -6.50 -3.08
CA LEU A 77 12.62 -6.20 -2.30
C LEU A 77 12.31 -6.19 -0.79
N ALA A 78 11.19 -5.62 -0.36
CA ALA A 78 10.82 -5.60 1.06
C ALA A 78 10.64 -7.03 1.60
N PHE A 79 9.88 -7.88 0.90
CA PHE A 79 9.71 -9.27 1.29
C PHE A 79 11.03 -10.04 1.30
N PHE A 80 11.87 -9.84 0.28
CA PHE A 80 13.16 -10.53 0.18
C PHE A 80 14.17 -10.09 1.26
N ILE A 81 14.32 -8.79 1.49
CA ILE A 81 15.30 -8.23 2.43
C ILE A 81 14.90 -8.51 3.88
N PHE A 82 13.63 -8.27 4.20
CA PHE A 82 13.12 -8.42 5.57
C PHE A 82 12.66 -9.85 5.88
N LYS A 83 12.76 -10.77 4.91
CA LYS A 83 12.34 -12.18 5.01
C LYS A 83 10.91 -12.31 5.54
N LEU A 84 10.02 -11.51 4.95
CA LEU A 84 8.59 -11.45 5.31
C LEU A 84 7.76 -12.54 4.65
#